data_AF-A0A7S2CEW6-F1
#
_entry.id   AF-A0A7S2CEW6-F1
#
_cell.length_a   1.000
_cell.length_b   1.000
_cell.length_c   1.000
_cell.angle_alpha   90.00
_cell.angle_beta   90.00
_cell.angle_gamma   90.00
#
_symmetry.space_group_name_H-M   'P 1'
#
loop_
_entity.id
_entity.type
_entity.pdbx_description
1 polymer ?
#
loop_
_entity_poly.entity_id
_entity_poly.type
_entity_poly.pdbx_seq_one_letter_code
_entity_poly.pdbx_strand_id
1 'polypeptide(L)'
;GGGDGGGGASTAAEDELALVFLDAGLVIEMDEAGHKNLFQVLNAFTQKDGYKAGQLVVDGAVARAAKSKAAVALGTTSLRDEIGSPIDIEKFCNGVDTVFRKAKASERLTVELGAYISQLFTLACDHSVRLDPQFASVAVAMRVMEGIANRLNPDVDLVSVAGPMFLQGKWSSVTRPTDRIEK
;
A
#
# COMPACT_ATOMS: atom_id res chain seq x y z
N GLY A 1 64.17 29.90 -13.42
CA GLY A 1 63.36 29.45 -12.28
C GLY A 1 61.91 29.57 -12.67
N GLY A 2 61.28 28.45 -13.02
CA GLY A 2 59.85 28.36 -13.26
C GLY A 2 59.27 27.43 -12.20
N GLY A 3 58.46 27.99 -11.30
CA GLY A 3 57.72 27.22 -10.30
C GLY A 3 56.33 26.96 -10.83
N ASP A 4 56.07 25.72 -11.22
CA ASP A 4 54.73 25.21 -11.50
C ASP A 4 54.24 24.51 -10.23
N GLY A 5 53.46 25.23 -9.42
CA GLY A 5 52.85 24.74 -8.20
C GLY A 5 51.47 24.19 -8.54
N GLY A 6 51.42 22.90 -8.88
CA GLY A 6 50.20 22.18 -9.20
C GLY A 6 49.14 22.34 -8.12
N GLY A 7 47.99 22.90 -8.52
CA GLY A 7 46.78 22.91 -7.72
C GLY A 7 46.29 21.48 -7.50
N GLY A 8 46.47 20.98 -6.27
CA GLY A 8 45.82 19.77 -5.82
C GLY A 8 44.31 20.00 -5.79
N ALA A 9 43.61 19.51 -6.80
CA ALA A 9 42.17 19.35 -6.76
C ALA A 9 41.86 18.32 -5.67
N SER A 10 41.43 18.80 -4.51
CA SER A 10 40.84 17.98 -3.46
C SER A 10 39.54 17.40 -4.00
N THR A 11 39.59 16.20 -4.58
CA THR A 11 38.40 15.39 -4.86
C THR A 11 37.84 14.95 -3.51
N ALA A 12 36.97 15.77 -2.93
CA ALA A 12 36.13 15.32 -1.82
C ALA A 12 35.37 14.10 -2.34
N ALA A 13 35.63 12.94 -1.74
CA ALA A 13 34.85 11.74 -1.99
C ALA A 13 33.40 12.11 -1.70
N GLU A 14 32.50 11.90 -2.67
CA GLU A 14 31.08 12.08 -2.41
C GLU A 14 30.69 11.06 -1.34
N ASP A 15 30.34 11.54 -0.15
CA ASP A 15 29.87 10.70 0.94
C ASP A 15 28.64 9.92 0.45
N GLU A 16 28.77 8.59 0.35
CA GLU A 16 27.70 7.72 -0.10
C GLU A 16 26.55 7.76 0.91
N LEU A 17 25.40 8.30 0.49
CA LEU A 17 24.23 8.43 1.35
C LEU A 17 23.65 7.02 1.62
N ALA A 18 23.71 6.56 2.87
CA ALA A 18 23.17 5.27 3.28
C ALA A 18 21.86 5.43 4.08
N LEU A 19 20.84 4.64 3.72
CA LEU A 19 19.61 4.48 4.52
C LEU A 19 19.75 3.25 5.42
N VAL A 20 19.81 3.45 6.74
CA VAL A 20 19.94 2.39 7.73
C VAL A 20 18.61 2.19 8.46
N PHE A 21 18.07 0.96 8.42
CA PHE A 21 16.88 0.59 9.18
C PHE A 21 17.28 -0.02 10.53
N LEU A 22 16.76 0.54 11.62
CA LEU A 22 17.09 0.11 12.99
C LEU A 22 15.93 -0.59 13.70
N ASP A 23 14.70 -0.31 13.28
CA ASP A 23 13.48 -0.86 13.88
C ASP A 23 12.76 -1.79 12.90
N ALA A 24 12.38 -2.96 13.39
CA ALA A 24 11.65 -4.00 12.69
C ALA A 24 10.42 -4.50 13.49
N GLY A 25 9.98 -3.76 14.52
CA GLY A 25 8.92 -4.17 15.45
C GLY A 25 7.53 -4.33 14.82
N LEU A 26 7.32 -3.78 13.62
CA LEU A 26 6.06 -3.87 12.85
C LEU A 26 6.20 -4.66 11.54
N VAL A 27 7.28 -5.44 11.39
CA VAL A 27 7.45 -6.28 10.20
C VAL A 27 6.36 -7.35 10.18
N ILE A 28 5.72 -7.47 9.02
CA ILE A 28 4.72 -8.50 8.74
C ILE A 28 5.19 -9.38 7.60
N GLU A 29 4.83 -10.66 7.65
CA GLU A 29 4.93 -11.55 6.51
C GLU A 29 3.60 -11.53 5.75
N MET A 30 3.68 -11.44 4.42
CA MET A 30 2.54 -11.46 3.54
C MET A 30 2.68 -12.63 2.56
N ASP A 31 1.63 -13.42 2.42
CA ASP A 31 1.63 -14.56 1.49
C ASP A 31 1.44 -14.07 0.04
N GLU A 32 1.66 -14.95 -0.94
CA GLU A 32 1.56 -14.59 -2.37
C GLU A 32 0.17 -14.10 -2.75
N ALA A 33 -0.89 -14.64 -2.14
CA ALA A 33 -2.26 -14.26 -2.41
C ALA A 33 -2.58 -12.86 -1.84
N GLY A 34 -2.16 -12.59 -0.60
CA GLY A 34 -2.28 -11.29 0.06
C GLY A 34 -1.49 -10.23 -0.68
N HIS A 35 -0.28 -10.57 -1.12
CA HIS A 35 0.56 -9.69 -1.94
C HIS A 35 -0.11 -9.33 -3.27
N LYS A 36 -0.62 -10.33 -3.99
CA LYS A 36 -1.38 -10.12 -5.24
C LYS A 36 -2.62 -9.27 -5.02
N ASN A 37 -3.39 -9.52 -3.97
CA ASN A 37 -4.60 -8.77 -3.67
C ASN A 37 -4.30 -7.30 -3.36
N LEU A 38 -3.29 -7.05 -2.50
CA LEU A 38 -2.82 -5.69 -2.20
C LEU A 38 -2.48 -4.94 -3.48
N PHE A 39 -1.71 -5.56 -4.38
CA PHE A 39 -1.31 -4.93 -5.63
C PHE A 39 -2.51 -4.62 -6.52
N GLN A 40 -3.50 -5.52 -6.59
CA GLN A 40 -4.73 -5.28 -7.34
C GLN A 40 -5.52 -4.10 -6.78
N VAL A 41 -5.63 -3.97 -5.45
CA VAL A 41 -6.29 -2.82 -4.81
C VAL A 41 -5.55 -1.52 -5.10
N LEU A 42 -4.23 -1.49 -4.94
CA LEU A 42 -3.41 -0.32 -5.24
C LEU A 42 -3.50 0.08 -6.72
N ASN A 43 -3.50 -0.89 -7.63
CA ASN A 43 -3.67 -0.64 -9.06
C ASN A 43 -5.08 -0.12 -9.42
N ALA A 44 -6.13 -0.56 -8.72
CA ALA A 44 -7.47 0.01 -8.87
C ALA A 44 -7.50 1.48 -8.39
N PHE A 45 -6.77 1.80 -7.30
CA PHE A 45 -6.63 3.18 -6.84
C PHE A 45 -5.89 4.07 -7.84
N THR A 46 -4.78 3.62 -8.44
CA THR A 46 -4.05 4.41 -9.44
C THR A 46 -4.86 4.65 -10.71
N GLN A 47 -5.74 3.71 -11.08
CA GLN A 47 -6.68 3.85 -12.19
C GLN A 47 -7.94 4.65 -11.85
N LYS A 48 -8.08 5.10 -10.60
CA LYS A 48 -9.26 5.80 -10.07
C LYS A 48 -10.56 4.99 -10.21
N ASP A 49 -10.47 3.67 -10.12
CA ASP A 49 -11.61 2.76 -10.12
C ASP A 49 -11.97 2.38 -8.67
N GLY A 50 -12.71 3.26 -8.01
CA GLY A 50 -13.06 3.11 -6.59
C GLY A 50 -14.01 1.93 -6.34
N TYR A 51 -14.94 1.66 -7.25
CA TYR A 51 -15.83 0.51 -7.13
C TYR A 51 -15.05 -0.80 -7.18
N LYS A 52 -14.14 -0.94 -8.16
CA LYS A 52 -13.29 -2.14 -8.26
C LYS A 52 -12.38 -2.29 -7.05
N ALA A 53 -11.83 -1.20 -6.53
CA ALA A 53 -11.02 -1.22 -5.32
C ALA A 53 -11.82 -1.71 -4.11
N GLY A 54 -13.06 -1.23 -3.94
CA GLY A 54 -13.98 -1.73 -2.91
C GLY A 54 -14.24 -3.22 -3.04
N GLN A 55 -14.52 -3.71 -4.26
CA GLN A 55 -14.74 -5.14 -4.49
C GLN A 55 -13.52 -5.99 -4.12
N LEU A 56 -12.31 -5.57 -4.50
CA LEU A 56 -11.07 -6.29 -4.19
C LEU A 56 -10.77 -6.33 -2.69
N VAL A 57 -11.11 -5.28 -1.95
CA VAL A 57 -11.01 -5.27 -0.48
C VAL A 57 -11.94 -6.30 0.14
N VAL A 58 -13.19 -6.39 -0.35
CA VAL A 58 -14.17 -7.38 0.09
C VAL A 58 -13.74 -8.80 -0.30
N ASP A 59 -13.24 -9.00 -1.51
CA ASP A 59 -12.75 -10.31 -1.99
C ASP A 59 -11.59 -10.80 -1.10
N GLY A 60 -10.66 -9.91 -0.74
CA GLY A 60 -9.58 -10.21 0.20
C GLY A 60 -10.10 -10.59 1.59
N ALA A 61 -11.07 -9.85 2.12
CA ALA A 61 -11.73 -10.16 3.38
C ALA A 61 -12.38 -11.56 3.37
N VAL A 62 -13.12 -11.89 2.31
CA VAL A 62 -13.76 -13.20 2.12
C VAL A 62 -12.71 -14.31 2.05
N ALA A 63 -11.69 -14.14 1.23
CA ALA A 63 -10.62 -15.13 1.07
C ALA A 63 -9.89 -15.39 2.39
N ARG A 64 -9.65 -14.35 3.19
CA ARG A 64 -9.03 -14.47 4.51
C ARG A 64 -9.93 -15.18 5.51
N ALA A 65 -11.23 -14.87 5.50
CA ALA A 65 -12.23 -15.55 6.32
C ALA A 65 -12.32 -17.04 5.95
N ALA A 66 -12.32 -17.40 4.67
CA ALA A 66 -12.35 -18.79 4.21
C ALA A 66 -11.12 -19.59 4.66
N LYS A 67 -9.94 -18.96 4.80
CA LYS A 67 -8.73 -19.58 5.37
C LYS A 67 -8.81 -19.75 6.91
N SER A 68 -9.76 -19.12 7.59
CA SER A 68 -9.94 -19.26 9.04
C SER A 68 -10.67 -20.56 9.38
N LYS A 69 -10.12 -21.34 10.33
CA LYS A 69 -10.74 -22.58 10.86
C LYS A 69 -12.20 -22.37 11.30
N ALA A 70 -12.56 -21.17 11.74
CA ALA A 70 -13.91 -20.84 12.19
C ALA A 70 -14.95 -20.79 11.03
N ALA A 71 -14.57 -20.33 9.84
CA ALA A 71 -15.49 -20.22 8.71
C ALA A 71 -15.80 -21.58 8.08
N VAL A 72 -14.81 -22.47 8.02
CA VAL A 72 -14.95 -23.85 7.52
C VAL A 72 -15.85 -24.68 8.44
N ALA A 73 -15.77 -24.47 9.76
CA ALA A 73 -16.56 -25.20 10.74
C ALA A 73 -18.05 -24.82 10.79
N LEU A 74 -18.42 -23.59 10.37
CA LEU A 74 -19.80 -23.10 10.43
C LEU A 74 -20.58 -23.22 9.11
N GLY A 75 -19.95 -23.61 7.99
CA GLY A 75 -20.63 -23.66 6.68
C GLY A 75 -21.14 -22.31 6.17
N THR A 76 -20.77 -21.20 6.84
CA THR A 76 -21.20 -19.85 6.51
C THR A 76 -20.16 -19.19 5.62
N THR A 77 -20.39 -19.17 4.32
CA THR A 77 -19.68 -18.28 3.38
C THR A 77 -20.27 -16.86 3.41
N SER A 78 -21.35 -16.63 4.16
CA SER A 78 -21.94 -15.30 4.32
C SER A 78 -21.10 -14.43 5.23
N LEU A 79 -20.57 -13.35 4.65
CA LEU A 79 -19.97 -12.23 5.33
C LEU A 79 -20.96 -11.65 6.36
N ARG A 80 -20.71 -11.94 7.65
CA ARG A 80 -21.41 -11.34 8.79
C ARG A 80 -20.40 -10.59 9.66
N ASP A 81 -20.85 -9.51 10.26
CA ASP A 81 -20.07 -8.78 11.24
C ASP A 81 -19.94 -9.57 12.58
N GLU A 82 -19.24 -9.01 13.57
CA GLU A 82 -19.08 -9.61 14.92
C GLU A 82 -20.42 -9.93 15.62
N ILE A 83 -21.52 -9.25 15.24
CA ILE A 83 -22.83 -9.29 15.90
C ILE A 83 -23.85 -10.07 15.03
N GLY A 84 -23.44 -10.52 13.84
CA GLY A 84 -24.25 -11.31 12.92
C GLY A 84 -25.00 -10.49 11.87
N SER A 85 -24.78 -9.18 11.76
CA SER A 85 -25.43 -8.32 10.77
C SER A 85 -24.88 -8.58 9.36
N PRO A 86 -25.71 -8.41 8.32
CA PRO A 86 -25.26 -8.50 6.94
C PRO A 86 -24.23 -7.41 6.61
N ILE A 87 -23.13 -7.80 5.96
CA ILE A 87 -22.18 -6.83 5.39
C ILE A 87 -22.81 -6.22 4.13
N ASP A 88 -22.89 -4.90 4.08
CA ASP A 88 -23.46 -4.16 2.95
C ASP A 88 -22.38 -3.84 1.91
N ILE A 89 -22.01 -4.87 1.15
CA ILE A 89 -20.94 -4.81 0.14
C ILE A 89 -21.23 -3.73 -0.90
N GLU A 90 -22.49 -3.62 -1.34
CA GLU A 90 -22.88 -2.69 -2.39
C GLU A 90 -22.75 -1.24 -1.92
N LYS A 91 -23.22 -0.91 -0.71
CA LYS A 91 -23.01 0.44 -0.14
C LYS A 91 -21.54 0.73 0.10
N PHE A 92 -20.75 -0.25 0.57
CA PHE A 92 -19.31 -0.07 0.72
C PHE A 92 -18.64 0.28 -0.62
N CYS A 93 -18.83 -0.54 -1.67
CA CYS A 93 -18.23 -0.31 -2.98
C CYS A 93 -18.69 1.02 -3.60
N ASN A 94 -19.97 1.37 -3.49
CA ASN A 94 -20.50 2.65 -3.96
C ASN A 94 -19.95 3.84 -3.15
N GLY A 95 -19.74 3.66 -1.85
CA GLY A 95 -19.11 4.65 -0.98
C GLY A 95 -17.67 4.92 -1.40
N VAL A 96 -16.87 3.85 -1.63
CA VAL A 96 -15.49 3.98 -2.10
C VAL A 96 -15.46 4.68 -3.46
N ASP A 97 -16.30 4.27 -4.40
CA ASP A 97 -16.42 4.91 -5.72
C ASP A 97 -16.78 6.41 -5.63
N THR A 98 -17.69 6.77 -4.72
CA THR A 98 -18.07 8.17 -4.48
C THR A 98 -16.91 9.01 -3.97
N VAL A 99 -16.11 8.47 -3.04
CA VAL A 99 -14.90 9.14 -2.52
C VAL A 99 -13.92 9.42 -3.66
N PHE A 100 -13.66 8.42 -4.50
CA PHE A 100 -12.75 8.54 -5.63
C PHE A 100 -13.25 9.52 -6.71
N ARG A 101 -14.55 9.54 -7.00
CA ARG A 101 -15.13 10.51 -7.96
C ARG A 101 -15.03 11.95 -7.48
N LYS A 102 -15.28 12.21 -6.19
CA LYS A 102 -15.20 13.58 -5.63
C LYS A 102 -13.78 14.13 -5.71
N ALA A 103 -12.79 13.27 -5.52
CA ALA A 103 -11.41 13.67 -5.51
C ALA A 103 -10.80 13.80 -6.93
N LYS A 104 -11.35 13.10 -7.94
CA LYS A 104 -11.04 13.32 -9.36
C LYS A 104 -11.28 14.78 -9.82
N ALA A 105 -12.12 15.54 -9.12
CA ALA A 105 -12.36 16.97 -9.38
C ALA A 105 -11.28 17.90 -8.81
N SER A 106 -10.37 17.41 -7.96
CA SER A 106 -9.27 18.17 -7.38
C SER A 106 -7.96 17.77 -8.07
N GLU A 107 -7.26 18.72 -8.70
CA GLU A 107 -6.08 18.44 -9.55
C GLU A 107 -4.82 17.94 -8.79
N ARG A 108 -4.90 17.71 -7.47
CA ARG A 108 -3.77 17.25 -6.65
C ARG A 108 -3.85 15.74 -6.37
N LEU A 109 -3.41 14.94 -7.33
CA LEU A 109 -3.25 13.49 -7.16
C LEU A 109 -2.18 13.09 -6.11
N THR A 110 -1.27 14.01 -5.76
CA THR A 110 -0.08 13.71 -4.96
C THR A 110 -0.34 13.59 -3.45
N VAL A 111 -1.44 14.15 -2.95
CA VAL A 111 -1.71 14.31 -1.51
C VAL A 111 -2.81 13.35 -0.99
N GLU A 112 -3.37 12.49 -1.86
CA GLU A 112 -4.68 11.88 -1.57
C GLU A 112 -4.67 10.37 -1.31
N LEU A 113 -3.60 9.62 -1.60
CA LEU A 113 -3.64 8.16 -1.43
C LEU A 113 -3.88 7.74 0.02
N GLY A 114 -3.19 8.38 0.95
CA GLY A 114 -3.42 8.21 2.37
C GLY A 114 -4.80 8.67 2.81
N ALA A 115 -5.31 9.76 2.23
CA ALA A 115 -6.68 10.23 2.49
C ALA A 115 -7.74 9.24 1.98
N TYR A 116 -7.50 8.58 0.84
CA TYR A 116 -8.36 7.51 0.33
C TYR A 116 -8.32 6.28 1.21
N ILE A 117 -7.13 5.86 1.68
CA ILE A 117 -7.00 4.73 2.60
C ILE A 117 -7.75 5.02 3.90
N SER A 118 -7.62 6.23 4.46
CA SER A 118 -8.37 6.63 5.66
C SER A 118 -9.88 6.58 5.44
N GLN A 119 -10.38 7.13 4.33
CA GLN A 119 -11.81 7.08 3.99
C GLN A 119 -12.30 5.65 3.73
N LEU A 120 -11.49 4.81 3.09
CA LEU A 120 -11.80 3.41 2.88
C LEU A 120 -11.92 2.66 4.22
N PHE A 121 -11.05 2.93 5.18
CA PHE A 121 -11.13 2.33 6.51
C PHE A 121 -12.39 2.77 7.25
N THR A 122 -12.76 4.05 7.18
CA THR A 122 -14.02 4.55 7.73
C THR A 122 -15.22 3.83 7.09
N LEU A 123 -15.27 3.75 5.76
CA LEU A 123 -16.33 3.04 5.05
C LEU A 123 -16.38 1.55 5.39
N ALA A 124 -15.21 0.92 5.59
CA ALA A 124 -15.13 -0.47 6.00
C ALA A 124 -15.73 -0.67 7.40
N CYS A 125 -15.49 0.26 8.32
CA CYS A 125 -16.15 0.27 9.63
C CYS A 125 -17.67 0.48 9.51
N ASP A 126 -18.10 1.48 8.74
CA ASP A 126 -19.52 1.86 8.60
C ASP A 126 -20.39 0.76 7.97
N HIS A 127 -19.77 -0.07 7.12
CA HIS A 127 -20.44 -1.17 6.42
C HIS A 127 -20.01 -2.55 6.91
N SER A 128 -19.34 -2.61 8.07
CA SER A 128 -18.88 -3.84 8.72
C SER A 128 -18.01 -4.76 7.85
N VAL A 129 -17.26 -4.19 6.91
CA VAL A 129 -16.29 -4.93 6.08
C VAL A 129 -15.05 -5.24 6.91
N ARG A 130 -14.83 -6.52 7.21
CA ARG A 130 -13.65 -7.00 7.94
C ARG A 130 -12.41 -7.00 7.04
N LEU A 131 -11.60 -5.96 7.10
CA LEU A 131 -10.37 -5.87 6.30
C LEU A 131 -9.42 -7.05 6.58
N ASP A 132 -8.73 -7.53 5.55
CA ASP A 132 -7.60 -8.44 5.72
C ASP A 132 -6.50 -7.75 6.56
N PRO A 133 -6.06 -8.32 7.70
CA PRO A 133 -5.02 -7.73 8.53
C PRO A 133 -3.72 -7.42 7.79
N GLN A 134 -3.33 -8.24 6.81
CA GLN A 134 -2.12 -8.00 6.01
C GLN A 134 -2.30 -6.74 5.15
N PHE A 135 -3.45 -6.60 4.49
CA PHE A 135 -3.80 -5.39 3.75
C PHE A 135 -3.84 -4.15 4.66
N ALA A 136 -4.51 -4.26 5.81
CA ALA A 136 -4.66 -3.15 6.73
C ALA A 136 -3.29 -2.65 7.24
N SER A 137 -2.40 -3.56 7.61
CA SER A 137 -1.04 -3.23 8.06
C SER A 137 -0.23 -2.50 6.99
N VAL A 138 -0.26 -2.97 5.73
CA VAL A 138 0.46 -2.30 4.64
C VAL A 138 -0.14 -0.92 4.35
N ALA A 139 -1.46 -0.79 4.35
CA ALA A 139 -2.13 0.47 4.11
C ALA A 139 -1.81 1.52 5.20
N VAL A 140 -1.70 1.11 6.46
CA VAL A 140 -1.22 1.97 7.56
C VAL A 140 0.25 2.34 7.37
N ALA A 141 1.11 1.39 7.03
CA ALA A 141 2.53 1.68 6.75
C ALA A 141 2.68 2.69 5.60
N MET A 142 1.90 2.54 4.52
CA MET A 142 1.87 3.47 3.41
C MET A 142 1.46 4.88 3.85
N ARG A 143 0.42 5.01 4.69
CA ARG A 143 -0.03 6.28 5.25
C ARG A 143 1.07 6.99 6.05
N VAL A 144 1.82 6.23 6.86
CA VAL A 144 2.95 6.74 7.63
C VAL A 144 4.07 7.21 6.71
N MET A 145 4.44 6.39 5.72
CA MET A 145 5.49 6.71 4.75
C MET A 145 5.15 7.96 3.92
N GLU A 146 3.90 8.12 3.50
CA GLU A 146 3.42 9.34 2.86
C GLU A 146 3.55 10.57 3.77
N GLY A 147 3.18 10.43 5.04
CA GLY A 147 3.35 11.51 6.03
C GLY A 147 4.82 11.91 6.21
N ILE A 148 5.73 10.94 6.23
CA ILE A 148 7.18 11.18 6.32
C ILE A 148 7.69 11.85 5.03
N ALA A 149 7.33 11.32 3.86
CA ALA A 149 7.74 11.86 2.56
C ALA A 149 7.30 13.31 2.40
N ASN A 150 6.04 13.62 2.71
CA ASN A 150 5.50 14.98 2.63
C ASN A 150 6.15 15.96 3.63
N ARG A 151 6.62 15.47 4.80
CA ARG A 151 7.40 16.31 5.72
C ARG A 151 8.83 16.55 5.25
N LEU A 152 9.44 15.56 4.60
CA LEU A 152 10.81 15.65 4.11
C LEU A 152 10.91 16.50 2.84
N ASN A 153 9.97 16.31 1.92
CA ASN A 153 9.87 17.06 0.68
C ASN A 153 8.38 17.30 0.34
N PRO A 154 7.80 18.48 0.66
CA PRO A 154 6.39 18.78 0.41
C PRO A 154 5.99 18.79 -1.07
N ASP A 155 6.95 18.97 -1.97
CA ASP A 155 6.72 19.08 -3.41
C ASP A 155 6.89 17.73 -4.13
N VAL A 156 7.07 16.64 -3.38
CA VAL A 156 7.21 15.30 -3.95
C VAL A 156 5.90 14.84 -4.60
N ASP A 157 5.97 14.45 -5.88
CA ASP A 157 4.89 13.72 -6.53
C ASP A 157 5.04 12.22 -6.26
N LEU A 158 4.45 11.77 -5.14
CA LEU A 158 4.44 10.38 -4.72
C LEU A 158 3.87 9.44 -5.78
N VAL A 159 2.87 9.87 -6.55
CA VAL A 159 2.24 9.03 -7.57
C VAL A 159 3.18 8.81 -8.74
N SER A 160 3.88 9.85 -9.19
CA SER A 160 4.87 9.73 -10.25
C SER A 160 6.08 8.89 -9.83
N VAL A 161 6.52 9.00 -8.57
CA VAL A 161 7.63 8.21 -8.04
C VAL A 161 7.25 6.74 -7.86
N ALA A 162 6.04 6.46 -7.35
CA ALA A 162 5.59 5.10 -7.07
C ALA A 162 4.97 4.40 -8.29
N GLY A 163 4.47 5.16 -9.28
CA GLY A 163 3.81 4.65 -10.49
C GLY A 163 4.57 3.51 -11.21
N PRO A 164 5.89 3.63 -11.45
CA PRO A 164 6.68 2.56 -12.05
C PRO A 164 6.66 1.25 -11.26
N MET A 165 6.55 1.30 -9.92
CA MET A 165 6.45 0.11 -9.06
C MET A 165 5.14 -0.66 -9.28
N PHE A 166 4.07 0.04 -9.67
CA PHE A 166 2.76 -0.54 -9.95
C PHE A 166 2.55 -0.94 -11.43
N LEU A 167 3.29 -0.34 -12.37
CA LEU A 167 3.13 -0.61 -13.80
C LEU A 167 3.99 -1.78 -14.30
N GLN A 168 5.14 -2.04 -13.67
CA GLN A 168 6.11 -2.98 -14.23
C GLN A 168 5.68 -4.44 -14.14
N GLY A 169 4.61 -4.82 -13.42
CA GLY A 169 4.13 -6.22 -13.35
C GLY A 169 5.16 -7.26 -12.88
N LYS A 170 6.38 -6.81 -12.52
CA LYS A 170 7.57 -7.57 -12.13
C LYS A 170 7.81 -7.52 -10.62
N TRP A 171 6.80 -7.16 -9.82
CA TRP A 171 6.92 -7.36 -8.38
C TRP A 171 6.92 -8.84 -7.99
N SER A 172 6.59 -9.74 -8.93
CA SER A 172 6.73 -11.19 -8.79
C SER A 172 8.16 -11.69 -8.56
N SER A 173 9.18 -10.83 -8.62
CA SER A 173 10.55 -11.17 -8.24
C SER A 173 11.15 -10.18 -7.24
N VAL A 174 10.58 -10.07 -6.04
CA VAL A 174 11.45 -9.81 -4.89
C VAL A 174 12.21 -11.11 -4.66
N THR A 175 13.41 -11.21 -5.25
CA THR A 175 14.33 -12.30 -4.95
C THR A 175 14.57 -12.31 -3.45
N ARG A 176 14.45 -13.48 -2.83
CA ARG A 176 14.77 -13.63 -1.41
C ARG A 176 16.24 -13.20 -1.24
N PRO A 177 16.58 -12.37 -0.24
CA PRO A 177 17.97 -12.00 0.03
C PRO A 177 18.93 -13.19 0.24
N THR A 178 18.40 -14.40 0.40
CA THR A 178 19.17 -15.65 0.50
C THR A 178 19.89 -16.05 -0.79
N ASP A 179 19.52 -15.52 -1.96
CA ASP A 179 20.16 -15.90 -3.23
C ASP A 179 21.49 -15.16 -3.47
N ARG A 180 21.92 -14.32 -2.53
CA ARG A 180 23.12 -13.46 -2.65
C ARG A 180 24.28 -13.82 -1.71
N ILE A 181 24.16 -14.89 -0.91
CA ILE A 181 25.20 -15.29 0.06
C ILE A 181 26.02 -16.51 -0.41
N GLU A 182 25.72 -17.10 -1.56
CA GLU A 182 26.62 -18.07 -2.22
C GLU A 182 27.15 -17.51 -3.53
N LYS A 183 28.26 -16.76 -3.44
CA LYS A 183 29.42 -16.79 -4.37
C LYS A 183 30.50 -15.81 -3.93
#